data_AF-A0A5N8WCY9-F1
#
_entry.id   AF-A0A5N8WCY9-F1
#
_cell.length_a   1.000
_cell.length_b   1.000
_cell.length_c   1.000
_cell.angle_alpha   90.00
_cell.angle_beta   90.00
_cell.angle_gamma   90.00
#
_symmetry.space_group_name_H-M   'P 1'
#
loop_
_entity.id
_entity.type
_entity.pdbx_description
1 polymer ?
#
loop_
_entity_poly.entity_id
_entity_poly.type
_entity_poly.pdbx_seq_one_letter_code
_entity_poly.pdbx_strand_id
1 'polypeptide(L)'
;MGSQGEAARAAARETAEEREAAQESLFRGPGPTERLLREWLEGLGTNPSAPDEVRCRLLGRAYGFLWHKQPAAVVEAALAHPDWKVRGGLADPRLSPASAVRLLDDPRATVRHTATTHPRLPARVLVRLLRDRDTAGTAARNPALPVPVMHRMTGLHPKRPGSRSPHVQ
;
A
#
# COMPACT_ATOMS: atom_id res chain seq x y z
N MET A 1 0.65 -31.41 50.50
CA MET A 1 0.27 -30.41 49.47
C MET A 1 1.41 -30.19 48.46
N GLY A 2 1.81 -31.21 47.69
CA GLY A 2 2.95 -31.11 46.76
C GLY A 2 2.76 -31.73 45.37
N SER A 3 1.61 -32.35 45.06
CA SER A 3 1.52 -33.22 43.88
C SER A 3 0.90 -32.57 42.64
N GLN A 4 0.18 -31.43 42.76
CA GLN A 4 -0.48 -30.79 41.60
C GLN A 4 0.41 -29.77 40.88
N GLY A 5 1.38 -29.15 41.58
CA GLY A 5 2.27 -28.15 40.99
C GLY A 5 3.40 -28.74 40.12
N GLU A 6 3.81 -29.98 40.39
CA GLU A 6 4.83 -30.67 39.59
C GLU A 6 4.24 -31.39 38.37
N ALA A 7 3.02 -31.93 38.48
CA ALA A 7 2.32 -32.56 37.36
C ALA A 7 1.98 -31.55 36.23
N ALA A 8 1.64 -30.30 36.58
CA ALA A 8 1.43 -29.23 35.60
C ALA A 8 2.74 -28.76 34.93
N ARG A 9 3.90 -28.89 35.59
CA ARG A 9 5.23 -28.57 35.01
C ARG A 9 5.80 -29.72 34.17
N ALA A 10 5.40 -30.96 34.43
CA ALA A 10 5.77 -32.13 33.65
C ALA A 10 5.01 -32.22 32.31
N ALA A 11 3.75 -31.76 32.25
CA ALA A 11 2.94 -31.75 31.02
C ALA A 11 3.33 -30.64 30.01
N ALA A 12 4.19 -29.69 30.39
CA ALA A 12 4.54 -28.52 29.59
C ALA A 12 5.91 -28.63 28.86
N ARG A 13 6.61 -29.78 28.97
CA ARG A 13 7.88 -30.01 28.29
C ARG A 13 7.68 -30.70 26.96
N GLU A 14 6.86 -30.11 26.11
CA GLU A 14 6.90 -30.45 24.69
C GLU A 14 8.34 -30.25 24.20
N THR A 15 8.97 -31.34 23.76
CA THR A 15 10.34 -31.34 23.26
C THR A 15 10.41 -30.63 21.91
N ALA A 16 11.61 -30.21 21.49
CA ALA A 16 11.80 -29.60 20.17
C ALA A 16 11.38 -30.56 19.05
N GLU A 17 11.66 -31.85 19.22
CA GLU A 17 11.28 -32.92 18.28
C GLU A 17 9.76 -33.08 18.20
N GLU A 18 9.04 -33.06 19.33
CA GLU A 18 7.57 -33.11 19.35
C GLU A 18 6.95 -31.88 18.67
N ARG A 19 7.51 -30.69 18.89
CA ARG A 19 7.09 -29.46 18.20
C ARG A 19 7.28 -29.54 16.71
N GLU A 20 8.45 -29.96 16.27
CA GLU A 20 8.80 -30.09 14.85
C GLU A 20 7.90 -31.13 14.18
N ALA A 21 7.68 -32.28 14.81
CA ALA A 21 6.77 -33.31 14.31
C ALA A 21 5.32 -32.79 14.20
N ALA A 22 4.85 -32.02 15.19
CA ALA A 22 3.54 -31.38 15.14
C ALA A 22 3.43 -30.34 14.01
N GLN A 23 4.47 -29.54 13.78
CA GLN A 23 4.52 -28.58 12.67
C GLN A 23 4.53 -29.27 11.31
N GLU A 24 5.35 -30.32 11.13
CA GLU A 24 5.40 -31.11 9.90
C GLU A 24 4.08 -31.84 9.62
N SER A 25 3.31 -32.16 10.65
CA SER A 25 2.00 -32.78 10.48
C SER A 25 1.01 -31.90 9.70
N LEU A 26 1.20 -30.57 9.69
CA LEU A 26 0.38 -29.62 8.92
C LEU A 26 0.39 -29.88 7.42
N PHE A 27 1.44 -30.53 6.91
CA PHE A 27 1.64 -30.79 5.49
C PHE A 27 1.43 -32.27 5.11
N ARG A 28 1.07 -33.12 6.08
CA ARG A 28 0.80 -34.55 5.84
C ARG A 28 -0.67 -34.77 5.50
N GLY A 29 -0.93 -35.71 4.59
CA GLY A 29 -2.29 -36.06 4.17
C GLY A 29 -2.82 -35.13 3.06
N PRO A 30 -4.14 -35.01 2.89
CA PRO A 30 -4.70 -34.10 1.89
C PRO A 30 -4.30 -32.66 2.22
N GLY A 31 -3.81 -31.94 1.21
CA GLY A 31 -3.30 -30.58 1.38
C GLY A 31 -4.34 -29.60 1.94
N PRO A 32 -3.88 -28.48 2.51
CA PRO A 32 -4.75 -27.47 3.09
C PRO A 32 -5.74 -26.92 2.06
N THR A 33 -6.96 -26.64 2.51
CA THR A 33 -8.01 -26.04 1.66
C THR A 33 -7.61 -24.65 1.18
N GLU A 34 -8.17 -24.19 0.06
CA GLU A 34 -7.93 -22.84 -0.46
C GLU A 34 -8.28 -21.76 0.58
N ARG A 35 -9.37 -21.95 1.32
CA ARG A 35 -9.75 -21.05 2.41
C ARG A 35 -8.67 -20.98 3.48
N LEU A 36 -8.17 -22.14 3.94
CA LEU A 36 -7.11 -22.17 4.95
C LEU A 36 -5.82 -21.52 4.46
N LEU A 37 -5.42 -21.78 3.21
CA LEU A 37 -4.26 -21.14 2.60
C LEU A 37 -4.42 -19.61 2.57
N ARG A 38 -5.61 -19.09 2.25
CA ARG A 38 -5.88 -17.65 2.25
C ARG A 38 -5.70 -17.03 3.63
N GLU A 39 -6.24 -17.67 4.68
CA GLU A 39 -6.06 -17.23 6.06
C GLU A 39 -4.59 -17.22 6.48
N TRP A 40 -3.82 -18.25 6.06
CA TRP A 40 -2.38 -18.29 6.31
C TRP A 40 -1.63 -17.15 5.63
N LEU A 41 -1.90 -16.89 4.35
CA LEU A 41 -1.23 -15.81 3.61
C LEU A 41 -1.55 -14.43 4.21
N GLU A 42 -2.80 -14.19 4.60
CA GLU A 42 -3.20 -12.94 5.24
C GLU A 42 -2.56 -12.77 6.64
N GLY A 43 -2.55 -13.84 7.43
CA GLY A 43 -1.91 -13.86 8.75
C GLY A 43 -0.40 -13.65 8.66
N LEU A 44 0.29 -14.31 7.72
CA LEU A 44 1.73 -14.14 7.50
C LEU A 44 2.09 -12.71 7.07
N GLY A 45 1.22 -12.05 6.27
CA GLY A 45 1.45 -10.67 5.84
C GLY A 45 1.40 -9.65 6.98
N THR A 46 0.59 -9.91 7.99
CA THR A 46 0.39 -9.03 9.16
C THR A 46 1.20 -9.46 10.38
N ASN A 47 1.80 -10.65 10.37
CA ASN A 47 2.63 -11.16 11.45
C ASN A 47 3.94 -10.36 11.54
N PRO A 48 4.22 -9.63 12.65
CA PRO A 48 5.43 -8.83 12.82
C PRO A 48 6.73 -9.67 12.83
N SER A 49 6.64 -10.95 13.21
CA SER A 49 7.78 -11.89 13.24
C SER A 49 8.07 -12.55 11.90
N ALA A 50 7.21 -12.36 10.88
CA ALA A 50 7.48 -12.90 9.56
C ALA A 50 8.74 -12.25 8.95
N PRO A 51 9.67 -13.02 8.37
CA PRO A 51 10.81 -12.46 7.65
C PRO A 51 10.38 -11.65 6.41
N ASP A 52 11.21 -10.68 6.02
CA ASP A 52 10.92 -9.80 4.89
C ASP A 52 10.80 -10.58 3.57
N GLU A 53 11.63 -11.61 3.36
CA GLU A 53 11.54 -12.45 2.16
C GLU A 53 10.22 -13.21 2.06
N VAL A 54 9.63 -13.60 3.19
CA VAL A 54 8.30 -14.23 3.23
C VAL A 54 7.25 -13.21 2.82
N ARG A 55 7.29 -11.99 3.41
CA ARG A 55 6.36 -10.90 3.03
C ARG A 55 6.49 -10.51 1.56
N CYS A 56 7.70 -10.46 1.02
CA CYS A 56 7.95 -10.23 -0.41
C CYS A 56 7.26 -11.28 -1.29
N ARG A 57 7.27 -12.56 -0.89
CA ARG A 57 6.57 -13.63 -1.63
C ARG A 57 5.05 -13.54 -1.56
N LEU A 58 4.48 -12.78 -0.63
CA LEU A 58 3.04 -12.56 -0.51
C LEU A 58 2.53 -11.46 -1.46
N LEU A 59 3.42 -10.66 -2.04
CA LEU A 59 3.06 -9.64 -3.03
C LEU A 59 2.28 -10.27 -4.20
N GLY A 60 1.10 -9.71 -4.48
CA GLY A 60 0.19 -10.22 -5.52
C GLY A 60 -0.62 -11.46 -5.10
N ARG A 61 -0.38 -12.03 -3.91
CA ARG A 61 -1.10 -13.19 -3.37
C ARG A 61 -2.01 -12.84 -2.20
N ALA A 62 -1.58 -11.89 -1.37
CA ALA A 62 -2.38 -11.29 -0.31
C ALA A 62 -2.27 -9.76 -0.42
N TYR A 63 -3.40 -9.06 -0.45
CA TYR A 63 -3.43 -7.60 -0.63
C TYR A 63 -3.72 -6.85 0.66
N GLY A 64 -4.28 -7.51 1.69
CA GLY A 64 -4.69 -6.84 2.93
C GLY A 64 -3.51 -6.25 3.70
N PHE A 65 -2.35 -6.93 3.69
CA PHE A 65 -1.19 -6.44 4.42
C PHE A 65 -0.52 -5.19 3.79
N LEU A 66 -0.76 -4.91 2.51
CA LEU A 66 -0.20 -3.72 1.83
C LEU A 66 -0.76 -2.40 2.37
N TRP A 67 -1.88 -2.45 3.10
CA TRP A 67 -2.44 -1.30 3.80
C TRP A 67 -1.77 -1.04 5.17
N HIS A 68 -0.82 -1.89 5.60
CA HIS A 68 -0.03 -1.70 6.82
C HIS A 68 1.38 -1.17 6.53
N LYS A 69 2.06 -0.63 7.55
CA LYS A 69 3.43 -0.10 7.39
C LYS A 69 4.34 -1.28 7.07
N GLN A 70 4.97 -1.24 5.90
CA GLN A 70 5.86 -2.29 5.45
C GLN A 70 7.33 -1.97 5.70
N PRO A 71 8.17 -2.98 5.97
CA PRO A 71 9.63 -2.85 5.95
C PRO A 71 10.13 -2.34 4.59
N ALA A 72 11.28 -1.68 4.58
CA ALA A 72 11.84 -1.08 3.37
C ALA A 72 12.07 -2.10 2.24
N ALA A 73 12.53 -3.30 2.58
CA ALA A 73 12.75 -4.38 1.59
C ALA A 73 11.45 -4.77 0.88
N VAL A 74 10.35 -4.86 1.61
CA VAL A 74 9.03 -5.21 1.05
C VAL A 74 8.49 -4.07 0.18
N VAL A 75 8.71 -2.81 0.57
CA VAL A 75 8.37 -1.65 -0.26
C VAL A 75 9.15 -1.66 -1.57
N GLU A 76 10.46 -1.88 -1.53
CA GLU A 76 11.28 -1.94 -2.74
C GLU A 76 10.89 -3.10 -3.66
N ALA A 77 10.64 -4.29 -3.10
CA ALA A 77 10.14 -5.43 -3.87
C ALA A 77 8.79 -5.13 -4.54
N ALA A 78 7.89 -4.45 -3.83
CA ALA A 78 6.58 -4.07 -4.35
C ALA A 78 6.67 -2.98 -5.43
N LEU A 79 7.60 -2.02 -5.33
CA LEU A 79 7.85 -1.01 -6.37
C LEU A 79 8.41 -1.64 -7.66
N ALA A 80 9.18 -2.72 -7.55
CA ALA A 80 9.73 -3.47 -8.69
C ALA A 80 8.79 -4.57 -9.23
N HIS A 81 7.63 -4.75 -8.62
CA HIS A 81 6.77 -5.89 -8.91
C HIS A 81 6.16 -5.83 -10.34
N PRO A 82 6.07 -6.95 -11.07
CA PRO A 82 5.52 -6.96 -12.44
C PRO A 82 4.03 -6.56 -12.50
N ASP A 83 3.24 -6.95 -11.50
CA ASP A 83 1.84 -6.54 -11.39
C ASP A 83 1.71 -5.07 -10.96
N TRP A 84 1.11 -4.26 -11.82
CA TRP A 84 0.85 -2.84 -11.56
C TRP A 84 -0.09 -2.61 -10.37
N LYS A 85 -0.95 -3.58 -10.01
CA LYS A 85 -1.80 -3.50 -8.83
C LYS A 85 -1.00 -3.54 -7.54
N VAL A 86 0.14 -4.26 -7.53
CA VAL A 86 1.05 -4.26 -6.39
C VAL A 86 1.81 -2.94 -6.31
N ARG A 87 2.39 -2.48 -7.43
CA ARG A 87 3.09 -1.18 -7.49
C ARG A 87 2.19 -0.01 -7.09
N GLY A 88 0.96 0.00 -7.59
CA GLY A 88 -0.05 1.02 -7.30
C GLY A 88 -0.82 0.78 -6.00
N GLY A 89 -0.80 -0.42 -5.42
CA GLY A 89 -1.46 -0.76 -4.16
C GLY A 89 -0.72 -0.23 -2.94
N LEU A 90 0.58 0.04 -3.08
CA LEU A 90 1.40 0.77 -2.11
C LEU A 90 1.02 2.26 -1.99
N ALA A 91 -0.12 2.71 -2.50
CA ALA A 91 -0.60 4.11 -2.55
C ALA A 91 -0.90 4.77 -1.20
N ASP A 92 -0.06 4.48 -0.24
CA ASP A 92 -0.12 4.86 1.14
C ASP A 92 0.45 6.27 1.31
N PRO A 93 -0.16 7.17 2.10
CA PRO A 93 0.52 8.35 2.61
C PRO A 93 1.82 8.06 3.37
N ARG A 94 2.11 6.79 3.70
CA ARG A 94 3.38 6.30 4.29
C ARG A 94 4.48 6.00 3.27
N LEU A 95 4.22 5.99 1.96
CA LEU A 95 5.32 5.94 1.01
C LEU A 95 6.25 7.13 1.24
N SER A 96 7.56 6.87 1.08
CA SER A 96 8.51 7.97 1.07
C SER A 96 8.19 8.88 -0.13
N PRO A 97 8.38 10.20 -0.01
CA PRO A 97 8.27 11.11 -1.16
C PRO A 97 9.12 10.66 -2.36
N ALA A 98 10.29 10.07 -2.12
CA ALA A 98 11.18 9.56 -3.17
C ALA A 98 10.56 8.37 -3.91
N SER A 99 9.92 7.44 -3.20
CA SER A 99 9.20 6.30 -3.79
C SER A 99 8.00 6.78 -4.61
N ALA A 100 7.24 7.76 -4.11
CA ALA A 100 6.15 8.35 -4.86
C ALA A 100 6.63 9.04 -6.15
N VAL A 101 7.77 9.73 -6.10
CA VAL A 101 8.39 10.33 -7.31
C VAL A 101 8.79 9.26 -8.33
N ARG A 102 9.38 8.13 -7.90
CA ARG A 102 9.73 7.02 -8.81
C ARG A 102 8.51 6.47 -9.56
N LEU A 103 7.36 6.40 -8.89
CA LEU A 103 6.11 5.92 -9.49
C LEU A 103 5.48 6.89 -10.49
N LEU A 104 5.94 8.14 -10.58
CA LEU A 104 5.50 9.09 -11.62
C LEU A 104 5.93 8.65 -13.02
N ASP A 105 6.98 7.84 -13.12
CA ASP A 105 7.49 7.28 -14.38
C ASP A 105 6.99 5.85 -14.65
N ASP A 106 6.02 5.35 -13.88
CA ASP A 106 5.49 4.00 -14.05
C ASP A 106 4.89 3.82 -15.46
N PRO A 107 5.11 2.68 -16.14
CA PRO A 107 4.51 2.43 -17.45
C PRO A 107 2.98 2.48 -17.44
N ARG A 108 2.34 2.17 -16.30
CA ARG A 108 0.90 2.15 -16.15
C ARG A 108 0.37 3.52 -15.70
N ALA A 109 -0.51 4.10 -16.50
CA ALA A 109 -1.14 5.39 -16.20
C ALA A 109 -1.90 5.43 -14.85
N THR A 110 -2.51 4.31 -14.43
CA THR A 110 -3.19 4.23 -13.13
C THR A 110 -2.21 4.39 -11.97
N VAL A 111 -1.01 3.82 -12.06
CA VAL A 111 0.03 3.97 -11.03
C VAL A 111 0.55 5.40 -11.00
N ARG A 112 0.83 5.99 -12.16
CA ARG A 112 1.23 7.41 -12.27
C ARG A 112 0.18 8.36 -11.69
N HIS A 113 -1.11 8.10 -11.94
CA HIS A 113 -2.21 8.91 -11.40
C HIS A 113 -2.20 8.90 -9.87
N THR A 114 -2.11 7.70 -9.29
CA THR A 114 -2.05 7.52 -7.85
C THR A 114 -0.83 8.22 -7.23
N ALA A 115 0.34 8.07 -7.83
CA ALA A 115 1.56 8.76 -7.43
C ALA A 115 1.42 10.29 -7.50
N THR A 116 0.78 10.81 -8.55
CA THR A 116 0.53 12.26 -8.74
C THR A 116 -0.36 12.84 -7.64
N THR A 117 -1.22 12.05 -7.01
CA THR A 117 -2.08 12.48 -5.90
C THR A 117 -1.47 12.26 -4.52
N HIS A 118 -0.22 11.80 -4.42
CA HIS A 118 0.40 11.52 -3.14
C HIS A 118 0.59 12.81 -2.30
N PRO A 119 0.13 12.84 -1.03
CA PRO A 119 0.03 14.07 -0.23
C PRO A 119 1.37 14.67 0.20
N ARG A 120 2.47 13.92 0.06
CA ARG A 120 3.82 14.38 0.38
C ARG A 120 4.72 14.51 -0.85
N LEU A 121 4.15 14.66 -2.04
CA LEU A 121 4.96 14.96 -3.22
C LEU A 121 5.75 16.26 -3.00
N PRO A 122 7.04 16.32 -3.37
CA PRO A 122 7.81 17.54 -3.26
C PRO A 122 7.17 18.67 -4.09
N ALA A 123 7.05 19.86 -3.51
CA ALA A 123 6.38 21.01 -4.15
C ALA A 123 6.94 21.33 -5.55
N ARG A 124 8.27 21.21 -5.76
CA ARG A 124 8.90 21.42 -7.07
C ARG A 124 8.43 20.40 -8.12
N VAL A 125 8.22 19.15 -7.72
CA VAL A 125 7.69 18.10 -8.61
C VAL A 125 6.22 18.39 -8.91
N LEU A 126 5.42 18.72 -7.90
CA LEU A 126 4.01 19.09 -8.09
C LEU A 126 3.84 20.29 -9.04
N VAL A 127 4.69 21.33 -8.92
CA VAL A 127 4.69 22.48 -9.83
C VAL A 127 5.03 22.07 -11.27
N ARG A 128 5.98 21.16 -11.48
CA ARG A 128 6.27 20.62 -12.83
C ARG A 128 5.05 19.90 -13.41
N LEU A 129 4.41 19.03 -12.62
CA LEU A 129 3.22 18.28 -13.04
C LEU A 129 2.02 19.20 -13.33
N LEU A 130 1.87 20.30 -12.59
CA LEU A 130 0.83 21.31 -12.84
C LEU A 130 1.04 22.12 -14.12
N ARG A 131 2.29 22.19 -14.63
CA ARG A 131 2.66 22.93 -15.84
C ARG A 131 2.67 22.07 -17.10
N ASP A 132 2.72 20.76 -16.94
CA ASP A 132 2.66 19.79 -18.02
C ASP A 132 1.19 19.53 -18.40
N ARG A 133 0.86 19.66 -19.69
CA ARG A 133 -0.51 19.54 -20.21
C ARG A 133 -1.11 18.16 -19.95
N ASP A 134 -0.29 17.12 -19.96
CA ASP A 134 -0.75 15.74 -19.81
C ASP A 134 -1.02 15.38 -18.35
N THR A 135 -0.36 16.05 -17.41
CA THR A 135 -0.50 15.78 -15.97
C THR A 135 -1.27 16.84 -15.19
N ALA A 136 -1.45 18.05 -15.72
CA ALA A 136 -2.00 19.20 -15.01
C ALA A 136 -3.35 18.91 -14.36
N GLY A 137 -4.27 18.25 -15.08
CA GLY A 137 -5.59 17.92 -14.55
C GLY A 137 -5.55 16.94 -13.37
N THR A 138 -4.64 15.96 -13.40
CA THR A 138 -4.45 15.04 -12.27
C THR A 138 -3.72 15.73 -11.11
N ALA A 139 -2.68 16.50 -11.41
CA ALA A 139 -1.89 17.23 -10.42
C ALA A 139 -2.74 18.25 -9.64
N ALA A 140 -3.73 18.86 -10.28
CA ALA A 140 -4.69 19.75 -9.62
C ALA A 140 -5.56 19.04 -8.56
N ARG A 141 -5.66 17.70 -8.58
CA ARG A 141 -6.35 16.89 -7.57
C ARG A 141 -5.46 16.56 -6.36
N ASN A 142 -4.19 16.96 -6.37
CA ASN A 142 -3.27 16.65 -5.28
C ASN A 142 -3.66 17.41 -3.99
N PRO A 143 -3.84 16.71 -2.85
CA PRO A 143 -4.27 17.33 -1.59
C PRO A 143 -3.21 18.26 -0.95
N ALA A 144 -1.95 18.20 -1.39
CA ALA A 144 -0.89 19.11 -0.95
C ALA A 144 -0.96 20.48 -1.64
N LEU A 145 -1.85 20.67 -2.62
CA LEU A 145 -2.02 21.95 -3.29
C LEU A 145 -2.66 22.96 -2.32
N PRO A 146 -2.02 24.12 -2.02
CA PRO A 146 -2.61 25.08 -1.08
C PRO A 146 -3.84 25.78 -1.65
N VAL A 147 -4.85 26.01 -0.80
CA VAL A 147 -6.09 26.73 -1.17
C VAL A 147 -5.83 28.09 -1.85
N PRO A 148 -4.89 28.95 -1.39
CA PRO A 148 -4.58 30.20 -2.08
C PRO A 148 -4.10 30.01 -3.53
N VAL A 149 -3.40 28.91 -3.82
CA VAL A 149 -2.96 28.56 -5.19
C VAL A 149 -4.17 28.16 -6.03
N MET A 150 -5.08 27.36 -5.48
CA MET A 150 -6.33 26.97 -6.17
C MET A 150 -7.17 28.20 -6.55
N HIS A 151 -7.35 29.16 -5.63
CA HIS A 151 -8.06 30.41 -5.92
C HIS A 151 -7.37 31.22 -7.02
N ARG A 152 -6.04 31.25 -7.04
CA ARG A 152 -5.30 31.90 -8.12
C ARG A 152 -5.53 31.18 -9.45
N MET A 153 -5.48 29.85 -9.47
CA MET A 153 -5.72 29.05 -10.68
C MET A 153 -7.10 29.30 -11.28
N THR A 154 -8.16 29.38 -10.45
CA THR A 154 -9.51 29.67 -10.94
C THR A 154 -9.67 31.12 -11.41
N GLY A 155 -8.96 32.07 -10.78
CA GLY A 155 -8.93 33.47 -11.21
C GLY A 155 -8.17 33.74 -12.51
N LEU A 156 -7.28 32.82 -12.94
CA LEU A 156 -6.58 32.91 -14.22
C LEU A 156 -7.46 32.49 -15.41
N HIS A 157 -8.55 31.75 -15.16
CA HIS A 157 -9.50 31.44 -16.21
C HIS A 157 -10.33 32.70 -16.50
N PRO A 158 -10.28 33.27 -17.72
CA PRO A 158 -11.09 34.43 -18.05
C PRO A 158 -12.57 34.09 -17.88
N LYS A 159 -13.35 34.98 -17.25
CA LYS A 159 -14.81 34.81 -17.20
C LYS A 159 -15.32 34.65 -18.64
N ARG A 160 -16.08 33.59 -18.91
CA ARG A 160 -16.75 33.43 -20.23
C ARG A 160 -17.55 34.71 -20.50
N PRO A 161 -17.32 35.42 -21.62
CA PRO A 161 -18.15 36.56 -21.95
C PRO A 161 -19.58 36.09 -22.25
N GLY A 162 -20.54 36.54 -21.45
CA GLY A 162 -21.98 36.48 -21.75
C GLY A 162 -22.76 35.28 -21.18
N SER A 163 -23.10 35.33 -19.89
CA SER A 163 -24.49 35.05 -19.51
C SER A 163 -25.17 36.41 -19.37
N ARG A 164 -25.66 36.98 -20.49
CA ARG A 164 -26.58 38.11 -20.42
C ARG A 164 -27.80 37.63 -19.63
N SER A 165 -28.03 38.20 -18.45
CA SER A 165 -29.35 38.14 -17.84
C SER A 165 -30.34 38.74 -18.85
N PRO A 166 -31.46 38.06 -19.17
CA PRO A 166 -32.50 38.71 -19.94
C PRO A 166 -33.05 39.85 -19.09
N HIS A 167 -32.81 41.08 -19.54
CA HIS A 167 -33.50 42.26 -19.02
C HIS A 167 -35.00 42.06 -19.26
N VAL A 168 -35.76 41.98 -18.17
CA VAL A 168 -37.20 42.22 -18.19
C VAL A 168 -37.37 43.73 -18.10
N GLN A 169 -38.07 44.29 -19.09
CA GLN A 169 -38.54 45.67 -19.15
C GLN A 169 -39.60 45.93 -18.09
#